data_AF-A0A9P3AK93-F1
#
_entry.id   AF-A0A9P3AK93-F1
#
_cell.length_a   1.000
_cell.length_b   1.000
_cell.length_c   1.000
_cell.angle_alpha   90.00
_cell.angle_beta   90.00
_cell.angle_gamma   90.00
#
_symmetry.space_group_name_H-M   'P 1'
#
loop_
_entity.id
_entity.type
_entity.pdbx_description
1 polymer ?
#
loop_
_entity_poly.entity_id
_entity_poly.type
_entity_poly.pdbx_seq_one_letter_code
_entity_poly.pdbx_strand_id
1 'polypeptide(L)'
;MALMFSRLARNFARNGYYPTDELTLERTLQALLPATSGRMRILDPCSGEGVALAEVAHRLERDRTETYAVEYDKERADHSKTLLDRVLQGDLMDTMISRQSFGLLWLNPPYGDLVADHSGASQYQGSGRKRLEKAFYQRSLPLLQYGGVMVFIVPHYVLDDELCGWLTNHFTGLRICAAVDRTFKQVVIFGIRVRRQDLARPRELAAMREYLRAIGSGEEAADLLPATWPWEQYAVLPIANDLEHFYRITLEPEQFSEEVLRLKGLWPDFTLHFGQTGAQPRAPVKALSRWHLALALAAGAITGVVTSRSGRVLVLKGDTYKDKVPKTEFTEDEDGNVFETRILTDRFVPRIRAWDMTPGSSYLGCALTISSDATTPAAHETTSNTEARSQDALFELGRVVLTHSVQSLLENNSLDVRQYLRRHATGDWGEISNDDWDGNQQALSAEGRLFSGYDIDAGDETRLWIITEADRSVTTIMLPSDY
;
A
#
# COMPACT_ATOMS: atom_id res chain seq x y z
N MET A 1 -33.15 12.66 29.83
CA MET A 1 -32.79 12.06 31.14
C MET A 1 -31.30 11.76 31.08
N ALA A 2 -30.54 12.22 32.07
CA ALA A 2 -29.09 12.38 32.02
C ALA A 2 -28.31 11.06 31.91
N LEU A 3 -27.17 11.10 31.20
CA LEU A 3 -25.83 10.89 31.76
C LEU A 3 -24.77 11.20 30.68
N MET A 4 -24.51 12.49 30.47
CA MET A 4 -23.32 12.94 29.74
C MET A 4 -22.12 12.77 30.67
N PHE A 5 -21.42 11.64 30.58
CA PHE A 5 -20.19 11.45 31.34
C PHE A 5 -19.05 12.23 30.69
N SER A 6 -18.67 13.33 31.35
CA SER A 6 -17.52 14.21 31.05
C SER A 6 -16.15 13.51 31.00
N ARG A 7 -16.10 12.18 31.20
CA ARG A 7 -14.90 11.35 31.00
C ARG A 7 -14.68 10.88 29.56
N LEU A 8 -15.70 10.89 28.70
CA LEU A 8 -15.56 10.54 27.27
C LEU A 8 -14.77 11.59 26.48
N ALA A 9 -14.82 12.87 26.90
CA ALA A 9 -14.09 13.98 26.28
C ALA A 9 -12.55 13.80 26.20
N ARG A 10 -11.95 12.96 27.05
CA ARG A 10 -10.49 12.70 27.04
C ARG A 10 -10.04 11.57 26.10
N ASN A 11 -10.95 10.76 25.56
CA ASN A 11 -10.61 9.67 24.63
C ASN A 11 -10.80 10.04 23.14
N PHE A 12 -11.61 11.06 22.82
CA PHE A 12 -11.94 11.44 21.42
C PHE A 12 -10.78 12.06 20.61
N ALA A 13 -9.70 12.48 21.27
CA ALA A 13 -8.52 13.02 20.59
C ALA A 13 -7.63 11.94 19.93
N ARG A 14 -7.85 10.64 20.21
CA ARG A 14 -7.19 9.56 19.44
C ARG A 14 -7.89 9.45 18.09
N ASN A 15 -7.13 9.71 17.02
CA ASN A 15 -7.51 9.57 15.60
C ASN A 15 -8.36 10.70 15.00
N GLY A 16 -8.46 11.87 15.64
CA GLY A 16 -9.02 13.08 15.02
C GLY A 16 -10.54 13.07 14.81
N TYR A 17 -11.30 12.27 15.57
CA TYR A 17 -12.75 12.19 15.52
C TYR A 17 -13.41 13.30 16.36
N TYR A 18 -14.28 14.10 15.74
CA TYR A 18 -15.03 15.17 16.41
C TYR A 18 -16.52 15.08 16.03
N PRO A 19 -17.40 14.59 16.92
CA PRO A 19 -18.83 14.56 16.63
C PRO A 19 -19.37 15.97 16.41
N THR A 20 -20.31 16.12 15.50
CA THR A 20 -21.05 17.39 15.35
C THR A 20 -21.85 17.63 16.62
N ASP A 21 -21.68 18.79 17.25
CA ASP A 21 -22.45 19.11 18.46
C ASP A 21 -23.94 19.21 18.15
N GLU A 22 -24.76 18.87 19.15
CA GLU A 22 -26.22 18.76 19.02
C GLU A 22 -26.86 20.04 18.47
N LEU A 23 -26.40 21.21 18.92
CA LEU A 23 -27.01 22.48 18.55
C LEU A 23 -26.60 22.92 17.13
N THR A 24 -25.36 22.65 16.72
CA THR A 24 -24.93 22.82 15.32
C THR A 24 -25.68 21.87 14.41
N LEU A 25 -25.86 20.60 14.81
CA LEU A 25 -26.64 19.63 14.04
C LEU A 25 -28.08 20.10 13.86
N GLU A 26 -28.79 20.40 14.94
CA GLU A 26 -30.20 20.84 14.92
C GLU A 26 -30.41 22.03 13.98
N ARG A 27 -29.55 23.06 14.06
CA ARG A 27 -29.65 24.25 13.21
C ARG A 27 -29.26 23.97 11.76
N THR A 28 -28.33 23.05 11.51
CA THR A 28 -27.94 22.64 10.15
C THR A 28 -29.10 21.92 9.45
N LEU A 29 -29.88 21.11 10.17
CA LEU A 29 -31.06 20.42 9.64
C LEU A 29 -32.15 21.39 9.17
N GLN A 30 -32.24 22.59 9.74
CA GLN A 30 -33.19 23.62 9.30
C GLN A 30 -32.91 24.11 7.88
N ALA A 31 -31.69 23.94 7.38
CA ALA A 31 -31.32 24.32 6.02
C ALA A 31 -31.76 23.30 4.96
N LEU A 32 -32.09 22.06 5.35
CA LEU A 32 -32.37 20.96 4.42
C LEU A 32 -33.88 20.83 4.16
N LEU A 33 -34.24 20.47 2.92
CA LEU A 33 -35.60 20.21 2.50
C LEU A 33 -35.69 18.85 1.78
N PRO A 34 -36.66 17.97 2.12
CA PRO A 34 -36.84 16.71 1.42
C PRO A 34 -37.32 16.90 -0.02
N ALA A 35 -37.04 15.91 -0.87
CA ALA A 35 -37.61 15.84 -2.21
C ALA A 35 -39.15 15.81 -2.16
N THR A 36 -39.80 16.51 -3.09
CA THR A 36 -41.27 16.51 -3.19
C THR A 36 -41.86 15.14 -3.51
N SER A 37 -41.08 14.25 -4.15
CA SER A 37 -41.47 12.87 -4.45
C SER A 37 -40.24 11.97 -4.58
N GLY A 38 -40.46 10.65 -4.57
CA GLY A 38 -39.40 9.64 -4.70
C GLY A 38 -38.62 9.38 -3.40
N ARG A 39 -37.77 8.37 -3.43
CA ARG A 39 -36.82 8.07 -2.34
C ARG A 39 -35.54 8.88 -2.53
N MET A 40 -34.87 9.20 -1.43
CA MET A 40 -33.58 9.90 -1.38
C MET A 40 -32.49 8.96 -0.90
N ARG A 41 -31.24 9.26 -1.26
CA ARG A 41 -30.06 8.54 -0.79
C ARG A 41 -29.04 9.53 -0.26
N ILE A 42 -28.57 9.32 0.96
CA ILE A 42 -27.65 10.23 1.65
C ILE A 42 -26.41 9.48 2.13
N LEU A 43 -25.25 10.16 2.12
CA LEU A 43 -23.96 9.58 2.48
C LEU A 43 -23.25 10.39 3.57
N ASP A 44 -22.71 9.70 4.57
CA ASP A 44 -21.65 10.20 5.43
C ASP A 44 -20.38 9.33 5.29
N PRO A 45 -19.31 9.82 4.66
CA PRO A 45 -18.10 9.04 4.40
C PRO A 45 -17.18 8.91 5.63
N CYS A 46 -17.57 9.46 6.78
CA CYS A 46 -16.84 9.47 8.04
C CYS A 46 -17.83 9.58 9.22
N SER A 47 -18.75 8.62 9.31
CA SER A 47 -19.99 8.76 10.07
C SER A 47 -19.84 8.82 11.59
N GLY A 48 -18.69 8.42 12.13
CA GLY A 48 -18.55 8.19 13.56
C GLY A 48 -19.59 7.20 14.05
N GLU A 49 -20.31 7.60 15.09
CA GLU A 49 -21.41 6.83 15.67
C GLU A 49 -22.69 6.84 14.81
N GLY A 50 -22.75 7.57 13.70
CA GLY A 50 -23.89 7.58 12.77
C GLY A 50 -25.06 8.50 13.17
N VAL A 51 -25.00 9.14 14.34
CA VAL A 51 -26.08 9.99 14.89
C VAL A 51 -26.46 11.14 13.94
N ALA A 52 -25.47 11.87 13.40
CA ALA A 52 -25.74 13.00 12.53
C ALA A 52 -26.52 12.60 11.28
N LEU A 53 -26.10 11.53 10.59
CA LEU A 53 -26.79 11.06 9.39
C LEU A 53 -28.18 10.48 9.70
N ALA A 54 -28.38 9.90 10.88
CA ALA A 54 -29.69 9.42 11.32
C ALA A 54 -30.68 10.58 11.53
N GLU A 55 -30.25 11.67 12.17
CA GLU A 55 -31.05 12.89 12.35
C GLU A 55 -31.35 13.57 11.01
N VAL A 56 -30.39 13.59 10.10
CA VAL A 56 -30.60 14.03 8.72
C VAL A 56 -31.66 13.18 8.02
N ALA A 57 -31.62 11.86 8.15
CA ALA A 57 -32.62 10.98 7.57
C ALA A 57 -34.01 11.23 8.15
N HIS A 58 -34.11 11.50 9.46
CA HIS A 58 -35.36 11.89 10.10
C HIS A 58 -35.90 13.21 9.53
N ARG A 59 -35.04 14.24 9.41
CA ARG A 59 -35.38 15.54 8.81
C ARG A 59 -35.86 15.43 7.36
N LEU A 60 -35.32 14.45 6.62
CA LEU A 60 -35.63 14.17 5.23
C LEU A 60 -36.68 13.06 5.05
N GLU A 61 -37.53 12.82 6.04
CA GLU A 61 -38.53 11.74 6.03
C GLU A 61 -37.88 10.35 6.01
N ARG A 62 -37.68 9.76 7.20
CA ARG A 62 -36.91 8.52 7.41
C ARG A 62 -37.32 7.36 6.50
N ASP A 63 -38.62 7.19 6.26
CA ASP A 63 -39.17 6.10 5.44
C ASP A 63 -38.83 6.23 3.95
N ARG A 64 -38.46 7.44 3.49
CA ARG A 64 -38.09 7.74 2.12
C ARG A 64 -36.59 7.94 1.93
N THR A 65 -35.80 7.84 2.99
CA THR A 65 -34.36 8.15 2.95
C THR A 65 -33.51 6.93 3.25
N GLU A 66 -32.71 6.53 2.26
CA GLU A 66 -31.70 5.48 2.39
C GLU A 66 -30.38 6.09 2.89
N THR A 67 -29.87 5.56 4.00
CA THR A 67 -28.64 6.04 4.66
C THR A 67 -27.45 5.14 4.39
N TYR A 68 -26.36 5.76 3.93
CA TYR A 68 -25.11 5.10 3.62
C TYR A 68 -23.98 5.74 4.40
N ALA A 69 -23.09 4.94 4.96
CA ALA A 69 -21.98 5.44 5.74
C ALA A 69 -20.70 4.63 5.58
N VAL A 70 -19.58 5.30 5.84
CA VAL A 70 -18.28 4.66 6.05
C VAL A 70 -17.73 5.12 7.40
N GLU A 71 -17.19 4.22 8.18
CA GLU A 71 -16.51 4.53 9.44
C GLU A 71 -15.29 3.65 9.63
N TYR A 72 -14.17 4.26 9.98
CA TYR A 72 -12.88 3.58 10.14
C TYR A 72 -12.82 2.76 11.44
N ASP A 73 -13.31 3.32 12.55
CA ASP A 73 -13.25 2.68 13.86
C ASP A 73 -14.34 1.63 14.03
N LYS A 74 -13.95 0.43 14.51
CA LYS A 74 -14.85 -0.71 14.64
C LYS A 74 -16.01 -0.44 15.59
N GLU A 75 -15.75 0.10 16.79
CA GLU A 75 -16.79 0.32 17.80
C GLU A 75 -17.81 1.36 17.31
N ARG A 76 -17.33 2.44 16.70
CA ARG A 76 -18.20 3.47 16.12
C ARG A 76 -18.98 2.94 14.91
N ALA A 77 -18.34 2.17 14.03
CA ALA A 77 -19.03 1.55 12.90
C ALA A 77 -20.13 0.58 13.38
N ASP A 78 -19.87 -0.20 14.43
CA ASP A 78 -20.85 -1.11 15.00
C ASP A 78 -22.04 -0.36 15.61
N HIS A 79 -21.82 0.78 16.27
CA HIS A 79 -22.90 1.66 16.71
C HIS A 79 -23.68 2.26 15.52
N SER A 80 -22.97 2.77 14.50
CA SER A 80 -23.54 3.34 13.28
C SER A 80 -24.44 2.34 12.53
N LYS A 81 -24.06 1.05 12.48
CA LYS A 81 -24.87 -0.05 11.91
C LYS A 81 -26.21 -0.27 12.61
N THR A 82 -26.37 0.18 13.86
CA THR A 82 -27.65 0.08 14.57
C THR A 82 -28.64 1.19 14.20
N LEU A 83 -28.14 2.31 13.64
CA LEU A 83 -28.93 3.50 13.32
C LEU A 83 -29.19 3.65 11.81
N LEU A 84 -28.24 3.22 10.98
CA LEU A 84 -28.21 3.45 9.54
C LEU A 84 -28.46 2.17 8.74
N ASP A 85 -28.89 2.33 7.49
CA ASP A 85 -29.29 1.22 6.62
C ASP A 85 -28.09 0.43 6.08
N ARG A 86 -27.02 1.13 5.70
CA ARG A 86 -25.80 0.54 5.10
C ARG A 86 -24.55 1.24 5.62
N VAL A 87 -23.71 0.51 6.35
CA VAL A 87 -22.45 1.03 6.90
C VAL A 87 -21.29 0.12 6.53
N LEU A 88 -20.23 0.69 5.95
CA LEU A 88 -18.96 0.00 5.75
C LEU A 88 -18.02 0.33 6.91
N GLN A 89 -17.47 -0.70 7.55
CA GLN A 89 -16.35 -0.55 8.45
C GLN A 89 -15.05 -0.54 7.63
N GLY A 90 -14.26 0.53 7.70
CA GLY A 90 -12.97 0.61 7.03
C GLY A 90 -12.59 2.02 6.59
N ASP A 91 -11.46 2.10 5.90
CA ASP A 91 -10.98 3.34 5.30
C ASP A 91 -11.80 3.70 4.06
N LEU A 92 -12.29 4.95 3.99
CA LEU A 92 -12.98 5.48 2.82
C LEU A 92 -12.14 5.34 1.54
N MET A 93 -10.82 5.50 1.64
CA MET A 93 -9.90 5.39 0.51
C MET A 93 -9.84 3.98 -0.08
N ASP A 94 -10.28 2.98 0.71
CA ASP A 94 -10.34 1.56 0.37
C ASP A 94 -11.76 1.08 0.01
N THR A 95 -12.65 2.00 -0.36
CA THR A 95 -14.02 1.66 -0.77
C THR A 95 -14.23 1.78 -2.27
N MET A 96 -15.11 0.94 -2.82
CA MET A 96 -15.72 1.13 -4.13
C MET A 96 -17.17 1.58 -3.93
N ILE A 97 -17.46 2.82 -4.31
CA ILE A 97 -18.77 3.44 -4.17
C ILE A 97 -19.17 4.04 -5.52
N SER A 98 -20.39 3.73 -5.99
CA SER A 98 -20.92 4.26 -7.24
C SER A 98 -20.92 5.80 -7.24
N ARG A 99 -20.52 6.36 -8.37
CA ARG A 99 -20.41 7.81 -8.57
C ARG A 99 -21.79 8.41 -8.80
N GLN A 100 -21.98 9.65 -8.36
CA GLN A 100 -23.21 10.43 -8.57
C GLN A 100 -24.48 9.70 -8.10
N SER A 101 -24.41 8.97 -6.98
CA SER A 101 -25.49 8.13 -6.48
C SER A 101 -26.22 8.70 -5.26
N PHE A 102 -25.73 9.79 -4.69
CA PHE A 102 -26.25 10.39 -3.45
C PHE A 102 -26.82 11.78 -3.72
N GLY A 103 -28.00 12.09 -3.16
CA GLY A 103 -28.62 13.41 -3.19
C GLY A 103 -28.10 14.38 -2.13
N LEU A 104 -27.56 13.85 -1.03
CA LEU A 104 -26.90 14.61 0.03
C LEU A 104 -25.56 13.96 0.39
N LEU A 105 -24.53 14.78 0.55
CA LEU A 105 -23.26 14.44 1.17
C LEU A 105 -23.13 15.19 2.49
N TRP A 106 -23.19 14.48 3.61
CA TRP A 106 -22.85 15.00 4.93
C TRP A 106 -21.37 14.71 5.19
N LEU A 107 -20.55 15.75 5.29
CA LEU A 107 -19.11 15.61 5.33
C LEU A 107 -18.54 16.33 6.56
N ASN A 108 -18.22 15.57 7.60
CA ASN A 108 -17.51 16.04 8.80
C ASN A 108 -16.24 15.20 9.00
N PRO A 109 -15.20 15.41 8.16
CA PRO A 109 -14.05 14.54 8.09
C PRO A 109 -13.17 14.67 9.35
N PRO A 110 -12.30 13.68 9.62
CA PRO A 110 -11.31 13.81 10.67
C PRO A 110 -10.34 14.98 10.40
N TYR A 111 -9.89 15.66 11.45
CA TYR A 111 -9.01 16.82 11.33
C TYR A 111 -7.55 16.45 11.51
N GLY A 112 -6.71 16.83 10.56
CA GLY A 112 -5.29 16.53 10.64
C GLY A 112 -4.55 16.74 9.32
N ASP A 113 -3.22 16.78 9.41
CA ASP A 113 -2.37 16.73 8.22
C ASP A 113 -2.30 15.29 7.69
N LEU A 114 -2.20 15.16 6.37
CA LEU A 114 -1.96 13.86 5.77
C LEU A 114 -0.49 13.47 5.97
N VAL A 115 -0.26 12.40 6.73
CA VAL A 115 1.07 11.78 6.87
C VAL A 115 1.31 10.87 5.65
N ALA A 116 2.56 10.79 5.18
CA ALA A 116 2.94 10.05 3.98
C ALA A 116 2.50 8.57 4.00
N ASP A 117 2.40 7.97 5.19
CA ASP A 117 2.09 6.55 5.39
C ASP A 117 0.59 6.23 5.37
N HIS A 118 -0.29 7.23 5.27
CA HIS A 118 -1.72 6.97 5.10
C HIS A 118 -2.03 6.69 3.63
N SER A 119 -2.83 5.64 3.39
CA SER A 119 -3.44 5.24 2.10
C SER A 119 -3.92 6.42 1.22
N GLY A 120 -4.38 7.51 1.83
CA GLY A 120 -4.85 8.72 1.14
C GLY A 120 -3.74 9.64 0.59
N ALA A 121 -2.49 9.49 1.01
CA ALA A 121 -1.38 10.40 0.66
C ALA A 121 -0.97 10.32 -0.80
N SER A 122 -1.05 9.13 -1.38
CA SER A 122 -0.83 8.86 -2.80
C SER A 122 -2.04 9.25 -3.67
N GLN A 123 -3.25 9.26 -3.10
CA GLN A 123 -4.49 9.61 -3.80
C GLN A 123 -4.79 11.11 -3.80
N TYR A 124 -4.10 11.90 -2.98
CA TYR A 124 -4.28 13.35 -2.91
C TYR A 124 -3.83 14.04 -4.21
N GLN A 125 -4.72 14.78 -4.84
CA GLN A 125 -4.44 15.50 -6.09
C GLN A 125 -4.47 17.01 -5.85
N GLY A 126 -3.34 17.59 -5.46
CA GLY A 126 -3.25 19.03 -5.18
C GLY A 126 -1.83 19.46 -4.88
N SER A 127 -1.57 20.76 -5.03
CA SER A 127 -0.27 21.37 -4.70
C SER A 127 -0.28 22.10 -3.36
N GLY A 128 -1.46 22.28 -2.75
CA GLY A 128 -1.61 22.90 -1.44
C GLY A 128 -1.27 21.96 -0.28
N ARG A 129 -1.46 22.46 0.95
CA ARG A 129 -1.21 21.68 2.17
C ARG A 129 -2.09 20.43 2.17
N LYS A 130 -1.45 19.26 2.28
CA LYS A 130 -2.11 17.95 2.32
C LYS A 130 -2.81 17.76 3.67
N ARG A 131 -4.13 17.70 3.64
CA ARG A 131 -5.00 17.67 4.83
C ARG A 131 -6.08 16.62 4.69
N LEU A 132 -6.44 15.95 5.79
CA LEU A 132 -7.44 14.88 5.78
C LEU A 132 -8.79 15.40 5.28
N GLU A 133 -9.16 16.60 5.71
CA GLU A 133 -10.40 17.26 5.31
C GLU A 133 -10.50 17.40 3.78
N LYS A 134 -9.38 17.75 3.14
CA LYS A 134 -9.28 17.91 1.69
C LYS A 134 -9.28 16.56 0.96
N ALA A 135 -8.57 15.56 1.47
CA ALA A 135 -8.57 14.23 0.87
C ALA A 135 -9.97 13.59 0.92
N PHE A 136 -10.65 13.68 2.06
CA PHE A 136 -12.04 13.23 2.21
C PHE A 136 -12.98 13.97 1.26
N TYR A 137 -12.83 15.30 1.12
CA TYR A 137 -13.59 16.08 0.15
C TYR A 137 -13.36 15.58 -1.30
N GLN A 138 -12.11 15.40 -1.72
CA GLN A 138 -11.77 14.93 -3.08
C GLN A 138 -12.33 13.53 -3.35
N ARG A 139 -12.23 12.63 -2.37
CA ARG A 139 -12.72 11.26 -2.49
C ARG A 139 -14.25 11.18 -2.53
N SER A 140 -14.94 12.06 -1.81
CA SER A 140 -16.39 12.02 -1.61
C SER A 140 -17.17 12.84 -2.65
N LEU A 141 -16.59 13.93 -3.16
CA LEU A 141 -17.25 14.80 -4.14
C LEU A 141 -17.78 14.02 -5.36
N PRO A 142 -17.04 13.08 -5.98
CA PRO A 142 -17.55 12.30 -7.12
C PRO A 142 -18.80 11.46 -6.83
N LEU A 143 -19.07 11.14 -5.56
CA LEU A 143 -20.20 10.31 -5.13
C LEU A 143 -21.51 11.10 -5.12
N LEU A 144 -21.47 12.41 -4.85
CA LEU A 144 -22.63 13.31 -4.84
C LEU A 144 -23.19 13.50 -6.26
N GLN A 145 -24.49 13.42 -6.50
CA GLN A 145 -25.05 13.69 -7.83
C GLN A 145 -24.96 15.18 -8.20
N TYR A 146 -25.02 15.52 -9.49
CA TYR A 146 -25.21 16.91 -9.89
C TYR A 146 -26.59 17.41 -9.44
N GLY A 147 -26.66 18.62 -8.89
CA GLY A 147 -27.82 19.15 -8.17
C GLY A 147 -27.92 18.63 -6.73
N GLY A 148 -27.07 17.68 -6.32
CA GLY A 148 -27.03 17.20 -4.94
C GLY A 148 -26.45 18.23 -3.97
N VAL A 149 -26.83 18.12 -2.71
CA VAL A 149 -26.47 19.05 -1.63
C VAL A 149 -25.26 18.52 -0.87
N MET A 150 -24.29 19.39 -0.61
CA MET A 150 -23.19 19.12 0.32
C MET A 150 -23.39 19.94 1.59
N VAL A 151 -23.22 19.28 2.74
CA VAL A 151 -22.99 19.91 4.04
C VAL A 151 -21.58 19.54 4.46
N PHE A 152 -20.70 20.53 4.58
CA PHE A 152 -19.27 20.32 4.88
C PHE A 152 -18.86 21.06 6.15
N ILE A 153 -18.45 20.30 7.16
CA ILE A 153 -18.11 20.79 8.50
C ILE A 153 -16.61 20.67 8.71
N VAL A 154 -15.93 21.81 8.75
CA VAL A 154 -14.47 21.88 8.90
C VAL A 154 -14.05 23.07 9.75
N PRO A 155 -12.87 23.05 10.37
CA PRO A 155 -12.30 24.24 10.98
C PRO A 155 -12.07 25.33 9.91
N HIS A 156 -12.35 26.59 10.25
CA HIS A 156 -12.25 27.68 9.27
C HIS A 156 -10.85 27.79 8.64
N TYR A 157 -9.78 27.54 9.40
CA TYR A 157 -8.39 27.63 8.93
C TYR A 157 -8.01 26.60 7.83
N VAL A 158 -8.89 25.64 7.52
CA VAL A 158 -8.70 24.69 6.40
C VAL A 158 -9.01 25.35 5.05
N LEU A 159 -9.76 26.47 5.05
CA LEU A 159 -10.13 27.24 3.86
C LEU A 159 -8.95 28.03 3.32
N ASP A 160 -8.02 27.33 2.68
CA ASP A 160 -6.96 27.95 1.88
C ASP A 160 -7.39 28.18 0.42
N ASP A 161 -6.50 28.77 -0.37
CA ASP A 161 -6.78 29.14 -1.75
C ASP A 161 -7.20 27.94 -2.62
N GLU A 162 -6.64 26.77 -2.35
CA GLU A 162 -6.93 25.52 -3.05
C GLU A 162 -8.36 25.05 -2.75
N LEU A 163 -8.71 24.90 -1.47
CA LEU A 163 -10.05 24.44 -1.09
C LEU A 163 -11.13 25.45 -1.47
N CYS A 164 -10.88 26.76 -1.31
CA CYS A 164 -11.79 27.81 -1.76
C CYS A 164 -11.99 27.76 -3.28
N GLY A 165 -10.91 27.49 -4.03
CA GLY A 165 -10.96 27.26 -5.46
C GLY A 165 -11.83 26.05 -5.83
N TRP A 166 -11.71 24.93 -5.12
CA TRP A 166 -12.55 23.75 -5.36
C TRP A 166 -14.01 24.03 -5.05
N LEU A 167 -14.32 24.60 -3.88
CA LEU A 167 -15.70 24.89 -3.48
C LEU A 167 -16.40 25.78 -4.52
N THR A 168 -15.77 26.89 -4.90
CA THR A 168 -16.35 27.84 -5.86
C THR A 168 -16.47 27.30 -7.28
N ASN A 169 -15.63 26.35 -7.69
CA ASN A 169 -15.72 25.71 -9.01
C ASN A 169 -16.65 24.48 -9.05
N HIS A 170 -17.00 23.89 -7.91
CA HIS A 170 -17.82 22.68 -7.84
C HIS A 170 -19.26 22.93 -7.40
N PHE A 171 -19.53 24.07 -6.73
CA PHE A 171 -20.81 24.33 -6.10
C PHE A 171 -21.37 25.71 -6.44
N THR A 172 -22.70 25.77 -6.54
CA THR A 172 -23.48 27.01 -6.51
C THR A 172 -24.27 27.10 -5.19
N GLY A 173 -24.87 28.26 -4.92
CA GLY A 173 -25.62 28.48 -3.68
C GLY A 173 -24.76 28.31 -2.44
N LEU A 174 -23.45 28.59 -2.54
CA LEU A 174 -22.51 28.44 -1.44
C LEU A 174 -22.90 29.35 -0.28
N ARG A 175 -22.95 28.79 0.92
CA ARG A 175 -23.16 29.52 2.16
C ARG A 175 -22.28 28.94 3.25
N ILE A 176 -21.70 29.81 4.06
CA ILE A 176 -20.83 29.44 5.18
C ILE A 176 -21.37 30.08 6.45
N CYS A 177 -21.46 29.29 7.52
CA CYS A 177 -21.87 29.75 8.84
C CYS A 177 -20.90 29.20 9.88
N ALA A 178 -20.59 29.97 10.93
CA ALA A 178 -19.86 29.45 12.07
C ALA A 178 -20.73 28.43 12.83
N ALA A 179 -20.14 27.30 13.20
CA ALA A 179 -20.77 26.32 14.09
C ALA A 179 -21.10 26.96 15.44
N VAL A 180 -22.07 26.39 16.14
CA VAL A 180 -22.54 26.93 17.41
C VAL A 180 -21.53 26.65 18.52
N ASP A 181 -20.97 25.44 18.55
CA ASP A 181 -19.79 25.16 19.37
C ASP A 181 -18.55 25.83 18.76
N ARG A 182 -17.91 26.69 19.54
CA ARG A 182 -16.71 27.44 19.15
C ARG A 182 -15.42 26.71 19.49
N THR A 183 -15.48 25.58 20.19
CA THR A 183 -14.31 24.83 20.69
C THR A 183 -13.35 24.47 19.56
N PHE A 184 -13.88 24.02 18.42
CA PHE A 184 -13.09 23.57 17.28
C PHE A 184 -13.01 24.60 16.14
N LYS A 185 -13.56 25.82 16.37
CA LYS A 185 -13.63 26.90 15.37
C LYS A 185 -14.20 26.42 14.02
N GLN A 186 -15.20 25.55 14.08
CA GLN A 186 -15.81 24.94 12.91
C GLN A 186 -16.69 25.95 12.17
N VAL A 187 -16.75 25.75 10.86
CA VAL A 187 -17.74 26.35 9.97
C VAL A 187 -18.52 25.22 9.30
N VAL A 188 -19.79 25.49 9.02
CA VAL A 188 -20.67 24.63 8.23
C VAL A 188 -20.88 25.30 6.89
N ILE A 189 -20.51 24.58 5.83
CA ILE A 189 -20.57 25.05 4.45
C ILE A 189 -21.63 24.25 3.71
N PHE A 190 -22.58 24.96 3.11
CA PHE A 190 -23.63 24.40 2.27
C PHE A 190 -23.33 24.71 0.82
N GLY A 191 -23.65 23.78 -0.09
CA GLY A 191 -23.55 24.03 -1.52
C GLY A 191 -24.31 23.02 -2.36
N ILE A 192 -24.74 23.44 -3.55
CA ILE A 192 -25.40 22.58 -4.56
C ILE A 192 -24.40 22.24 -5.65
N ARG A 193 -24.12 20.95 -5.86
CA ARG A 193 -23.12 20.50 -6.84
C ARG A 193 -23.54 20.88 -8.25
N VAL A 194 -22.67 21.53 -9.01
CA VAL A 194 -22.96 21.96 -10.38
C VAL A 194 -21.95 21.43 -11.39
N ARG A 195 -22.36 21.42 -12.66
CA ARG A 195 -21.43 21.21 -13.77
C ARG A 195 -20.73 22.53 -14.07
N ARG A 196 -19.52 22.45 -14.59
CA ARG A 196 -18.69 23.63 -14.89
C ARG A 196 -19.38 24.64 -15.83
N GLN A 197 -20.23 24.17 -16.74
CA GLN A 197 -20.98 25.00 -17.68
C GLN A 197 -22.13 25.79 -17.01
N ASP A 198 -22.59 25.37 -15.84
CA ASP A 198 -23.73 25.95 -15.11
C ASP A 198 -23.27 26.86 -13.96
N LEU A 199 -21.97 27.17 -13.90
CA LEU A 199 -21.37 28.02 -12.88
C LEU A 199 -21.80 29.49 -13.02
N ALA A 200 -21.81 30.18 -11.88
CA ALA A 200 -22.05 31.62 -11.81
C ALA A 200 -21.02 32.43 -12.62
N ARG A 201 -21.29 33.72 -12.79
CA ARG A 201 -20.41 34.60 -13.58
C ARG A 201 -19.02 34.69 -12.93
N PRO A 202 -17.91 34.83 -13.69
CA PRO A 202 -16.56 34.85 -13.14
C PRO A 202 -16.33 35.85 -11.99
N ARG A 203 -17.00 37.00 -12.03
CA ARG A 203 -16.93 38.02 -10.98
C ARG A 203 -17.57 37.58 -9.66
N GLU A 204 -18.71 36.88 -9.72
CA GLU A 204 -19.41 36.37 -8.53
C GLU A 204 -18.61 35.23 -7.89
N LEU A 205 -18.03 34.35 -8.72
CA LEU A 205 -17.12 33.29 -8.26
C LEU A 205 -15.89 33.87 -7.56
N ALA A 206 -15.27 34.92 -8.13
CA ALA A 206 -14.12 35.58 -7.53
C ALA A 206 -14.47 36.22 -6.18
N ALA A 207 -15.64 36.89 -6.07
CA ALA A 207 -16.09 37.49 -4.82
C ALA A 207 -16.36 36.44 -3.73
N MET A 208 -17.01 35.33 -4.08
CA MET A 208 -17.24 34.22 -3.14
C MET A 208 -15.93 33.57 -2.70
N ARG A 209 -14.98 33.36 -3.61
CA ARG A 209 -13.66 32.79 -3.28
C ARG A 209 -12.91 33.68 -2.31
N GLU A 210 -12.93 34.99 -2.54
CA GLU A 210 -12.30 35.98 -1.66
C GLU A 210 -12.94 35.97 -0.27
N TYR A 211 -14.28 35.92 -0.19
CA TYR A 211 -15.01 35.83 1.07
C TYR A 211 -14.67 34.56 1.87
N LEU A 212 -14.64 33.40 1.22
CA LEU A 212 -14.24 32.14 1.87
C LEU A 212 -12.80 32.19 2.37
N ARG A 213 -11.89 32.81 1.59
CA ARG A 213 -10.49 32.99 1.97
C ARG A 213 -10.32 33.91 3.17
N ALA A 214 -11.07 35.01 3.23
CA ALA A 214 -11.04 35.95 4.37
C ALA A 214 -11.51 35.27 5.67
N ILE A 215 -12.50 34.38 5.58
CA ILE A 215 -12.91 33.52 6.72
C ILE A 215 -11.81 32.52 7.08
N GLY A 216 -11.17 31.94 6.07
CA GLY A 216 -10.05 31.00 6.24
C GLY A 216 -8.86 31.60 6.96
N SER A 217 -8.43 32.80 6.58
CA SER A 217 -7.34 33.54 7.23
C SER A 217 -7.74 34.14 8.59
N GLY A 218 -9.04 34.24 8.87
CA GLY A 218 -9.58 34.87 10.07
C GLY A 218 -9.66 36.40 9.99
N GLU A 219 -9.51 36.97 8.79
CA GLU A 219 -9.76 38.39 8.50
C GLU A 219 -11.24 38.75 8.66
N GLU A 220 -12.11 37.82 8.27
CA GLU A 220 -13.56 37.90 8.49
C GLU A 220 -14.05 36.73 9.35
N ALA A 221 -15.15 36.95 10.08
CA ALA A 221 -15.83 35.90 10.82
C ALA A 221 -17.10 35.49 10.07
N ALA A 222 -17.31 34.18 9.92
CA ALA A 222 -18.58 33.67 9.41
C ALA A 222 -19.73 33.98 10.40
N ASP A 223 -20.89 34.32 9.88
CA ASP A 223 -22.10 34.51 10.69
C ASP A 223 -22.45 33.21 11.42
N LEU A 224 -22.89 33.32 12.68
CA LEU A 224 -23.32 32.17 13.47
C LEU A 224 -24.48 31.45 12.79
N LEU A 225 -24.46 30.11 12.79
CA LEU A 225 -25.55 29.30 12.27
C LEU A 225 -26.88 29.72 12.91
N PRO A 226 -27.88 30.16 12.11
CA PRO A 226 -29.07 30.79 12.64
C PRO A 226 -29.98 29.76 13.30
N ALA A 227 -30.69 30.16 14.35
CA ALA A 227 -31.67 29.29 15.02
C ALA A 227 -32.88 28.95 14.12
N THR A 228 -33.23 29.87 13.22
CA THR A 228 -34.27 29.68 12.20
C THR A 228 -33.66 30.00 10.86
N TRP A 229 -33.78 29.09 9.89
CA TRP A 229 -33.18 29.28 8.57
C TRP A 229 -33.90 30.39 7.79
N PRO A 230 -33.26 31.55 7.54
CA PRO A 230 -33.92 32.70 6.93
C PRO A 230 -33.84 32.71 5.40
N TRP A 231 -33.16 31.74 4.80
CA TRP A 231 -32.92 31.66 3.35
C TRP A 231 -33.72 30.51 2.73
N GLU A 232 -33.65 30.41 1.41
CA GLU A 232 -34.12 29.23 0.71
C GLU A 232 -33.38 27.98 1.22
N GLN A 233 -34.13 26.91 1.42
CA GLN A 233 -33.60 25.63 1.90
C GLN A 233 -32.98 24.84 0.74
N TYR A 234 -32.01 24.00 1.06
CA TYR A 234 -31.35 23.11 0.13
C TYR A 234 -32.19 21.85 -0.08
N ALA A 235 -32.85 21.76 -1.22
CA ALA A 235 -33.64 20.59 -1.60
C ALA A 235 -32.74 19.39 -1.92
N VAL A 236 -32.91 18.29 -1.19
CA VAL A 236 -32.21 17.02 -1.48
C VAL A 236 -32.92 16.32 -2.63
N LEU A 237 -32.17 16.01 -3.69
CA LEU A 237 -32.73 15.36 -4.88
C LEU A 237 -33.02 13.88 -4.64
N PRO A 238 -34.07 13.33 -5.29
CA PRO A 238 -34.36 11.90 -5.22
C PRO A 238 -33.27 11.07 -5.90
N ILE A 239 -33.34 9.76 -5.71
CA ILE A 239 -32.48 8.78 -6.36
C ILE A 239 -32.63 8.89 -7.87
N ALA A 240 -31.52 9.18 -8.56
CA ALA A 240 -31.47 9.28 -10.02
C ALA A 240 -30.99 7.99 -10.70
N ASN A 241 -30.28 7.12 -9.96
CA ASN A 241 -29.65 5.90 -10.48
C ASN A 241 -29.57 4.79 -9.42
N ASP A 242 -29.37 3.57 -9.91
CA ASP A 242 -29.11 2.41 -9.06
C ASP A 242 -27.69 2.47 -8.47
N LEU A 243 -27.56 1.90 -7.27
CA LEU A 243 -26.29 1.82 -6.56
C LEU A 243 -25.62 0.48 -6.84
N GLU A 244 -24.90 0.39 -7.95
CA GLU A 244 -24.20 -0.85 -8.35
C GLU A 244 -23.09 -1.26 -7.36
N HIS A 245 -22.34 -0.29 -6.85
CA HIS A 245 -21.17 -0.53 -6.01
C HIS A 245 -21.31 0.21 -4.67
N PHE A 246 -21.20 -0.56 -3.58
CA PHE A 246 -21.05 -0.05 -2.22
C PHE A 246 -20.42 -1.14 -1.35
N TYR A 247 -19.10 -1.28 -1.46
CA TYR A 247 -18.35 -2.28 -0.71
C TYR A 247 -16.91 -1.81 -0.48
N ARG A 248 -16.24 -2.44 0.49
CA ARG A 248 -14.81 -2.25 0.71
C ARG A 248 -14.01 -3.15 -0.23
N ILE A 249 -12.90 -2.65 -0.76
CA ILE A 249 -12.02 -3.38 -1.68
C ILE A 249 -11.21 -4.42 -0.90
N THR A 250 -10.72 -4.08 0.29
CA THR A 250 -10.04 -5.05 1.16
C THR A 250 -11.04 -5.98 1.83
N LEU A 251 -10.75 -7.28 1.80
CA LEU A 251 -11.54 -8.30 2.49
C LEU A 251 -11.27 -8.24 3.99
N GLU A 252 -12.32 -8.23 4.80
CA GLU A 252 -12.20 -8.31 6.26
C GLU A 252 -11.81 -9.74 6.65
N PRO A 253 -10.73 -9.98 7.40
CA PRO A 253 -10.27 -11.34 7.69
C PRO A 253 -11.36 -12.23 8.29
N GLU A 254 -12.15 -11.69 9.20
CA GLU A 254 -13.28 -12.38 9.83
C GLU A 254 -14.38 -12.68 8.81
N GLN A 255 -14.80 -11.68 8.03
CA GLN A 255 -15.82 -11.85 7.00
C GLN A 255 -15.37 -12.84 5.92
N PHE A 256 -14.10 -12.78 5.51
CA PHE A 256 -13.52 -13.71 4.55
C PHE A 256 -13.45 -15.12 5.11
N SER A 257 -13.06 -15.27 6.38
CA SER A 257 -13.06 -16.57 7.06
C SER A 257 -14.46 -17.19 7.09
N GLU A 258 -15.46 -16.41 7.50
CA GLU A 258 -16.87 -16.83 7.50
C GLU A 258 -17.33 -17.24 6.11
N GLU A 259 -16.98 -16.47 5.08
CA GLU A 259 -17.37 -16.74 3.70
C GLU A 259 -16.67 -17.96 3.11
N VAL A 260 -15.39 -18.17 3.43
CA VAL A 260 -14.64 -19.38 3.07
C VAL A 260 -15.26 -20.62 3.74
N LEU A 261 -15.64 -20.52 5.01
CA LEU A 261 -16.32 -21.60 5.74
C LEU A 261 -17.74 -21.87 5.22
N ARG A 262 -18.45 -20.82 4.77
CA ARG A 262 -19.79 -20.90 4.18
C ARG A 262 -19.76 -21.57 2.81
N LEU A 263 -18.90 -21.08 1.92
CA LEU A 263 -18.80 -21.56 0.55
C LEU A 263 -18.11 -22.93 0.47
N LYS A 264 -17.14 -23.19 1.35
CA LYS A 264 -16.26 -24.37 1.40
C LYS A 264 -15.44 -24.64 0.13
N GLY A 265 -15.84 -24.10 -1.03
CA GLY A 265 -15.21 -24.36 -2.32
C GLY A 265 -15.14 -25.86 -2.63
N LEU A 266 -14.09 -26.25 -3.36
CA LEU A 266 -13.77 -27.66 -3.63
C LEU A 266 -12.97 -28.32 -2.49
N TRP A 267 -12.74 -27.63 -1.37
CA TRP A 267 -11.93 -28.20 -0.27
C TRP A 267 -12.49 -29.51 0.30
N PRO A 268 -13.81 -29.65 0.53
CA PRO A 268 -14.38 -30.90 1.03
C PRO A 268 -14.11 -32.10 0.10
N ASP A 269 -14.06 -31.84 -1.20
CA ASP A 269 -13.87 -32.86 -2.24
C ASP A 269 -12.45 -32.82 -2.82
N PHE A 270 -11.50 -32.21 -2.12
CA PHE A 270 -10.16 -31.98 -2.68
C PHE A 270 -9.48 -33.29 -3.07
N THR A 271 -9.56 -34.32 -2.23
CA THR A 271 -8.99 -35.64 -2.56
C THR A 271 -9.73 -36.31 -3.72
N LEU A 272 -11.02 -36.04 -3.92
CA LEU A 272 -11.77 -36.57 -5.05
C LEU A 272 -11.31 -35.95 -6.38
N HIS A 273 -11.10 -34.63 -6.39
CA HIS A 273 -10.75 -33.89 -7.61
C HIS A 273 -9.25 -33.81 -7.89
N PHE A 274 -8.43 -33.72 -6.84
CA PHE A 274 -6.99 -33.48 -6.92
C PHE A 274 -6.16 -34.63 -6.31
N GLY A 275 -6.81 -35.63 -5.70
CA GLY A 275 -6.14 -36.86 -5.33
C GLY A 275 -5.77 -37.63 -6.58
N GLN A 276 -4.56 -37.40 -7.09
CA GLN A 276 -3.98 -38.29 -8.07
C GLN A 276 -3.81 -39.66 -7.42
N THR A 277 -4.68 -40.62 -7.74
CA THR A 277 -4.27 -42.03 -7.74
C THR A 277 -3.08 -42.11 -8.67
N GLY A 278 -1.87 -42.23 -8.10
CA GLY A 278 -0.63 -42.32 -8.88
C GLY A 278 -0.79 -43.41 -9.93
N ALA A 279 -1.03 -43.02 -11.18
CA ALA A 279 -1.04 -43.95 -12.27
C ALA A 279 0.36 -44.57 -12.28
N GLN A 280 0.44 -45.90 -12.18
CA GLN A 280 1.73 -46.56 -12.37
C GLN A 280 2.28 -46.07 -13.71
N PRO A 281 3.47 -45.44 -13.74
CA PRO A 281 4.02 -44.91 -14.97
C PRO A 281 4.14 -46.08 -15.96
N ARG A 282 3.37 -46.01 -17.06
CA ARG A 282 3.48 -46.99 -18.13
C ARG A 282 4.86 -46.84 -18.74
N ALA A 283 5.59 -47.94 -18.86
CA ALA A 283 6.88 -47.93 -19.55
C ALA A 283 6.68 -47.37 -20.97
N PRO A 284 7.52 -46.43 -21.42
CA PRO A 284 7.40 -45.87 -22.76
C PRO A 284 7.57 -46.98 -23.80
N VAL A 285 6.78 -46.92 -24.88
CA VAL A 285 6.76 -47.92 -25.96
C VAL A 285 8.15 -48.10 -26.60
N LYS A 286 9.00 -47.08 -26.51
CA LYS A 286 10.39 -47.10 -26.93
C LYS A 286 11.28 -46.65 -25.77
N ALA A 287 12.37 -47.39 -25.54
CA ALA A 287 13.36 -46.98 -24.57
C ALA A 287 13.91 -45.58 -24.91
N LEU A 288 14.03 -44.74 -23.88
CA LEU A 288 14.64 -43.42 -24.02
C LEU A 288 16.09 -43.59 -24.49
N SER A 289 16.45 -42.90 -25.57
CA SER A 289 17.84 -42.86 -26.02
C SER A 289 18.70 -42.08 -25.02
N ARG A 290 20.02 -42.22 -25.13
CA ARG A 290 20.99 -41.45 -24.32
C ARG A 290 20.78 -39.94 -24.42
N TRP A 291 20.33 -39.45 -25.58
CA TRP A 291 20.01 -38.03 -25.79
C TRP A 291 18.82 -37.58 -24.93
N HIS A 292 17.74 -38.35 -24.90
CA HIS A 292 16.56 -38.02 -24.08
C HIS A 292 16.91 -38.00 -22.59
N LEU A 293 17.74 -38.95 -22.14
CA LEU A 293 18.21 -38.98 -20.75
C LEU A 293 19.09 -37.77 -20.42
N ALA A 294 20.00 -37.39 -21.33
CA ALA A 294 20.84 -36.19 -21.16
C ALA A 294 20.00 -34.90 -21.11
N LEU A 295 18.99 -34.78 -21.97
CA LEU A 295 18.07 -33.64 -22.00
C LEU A 295 17.23 -33.56 -20.71
N ALA A 296 16.65 -34.68 -20.28
CA ALA A 296 15.84 -34.73 -19.07
C ALA A 296 16.68 -34.48 -17.81
N LEU A 297 17.94 -34.94 -17.80
CA LEU A 297 18.90 -34.58 -16.77
C LEU A 297 19.15 -33.09 -16.77
N ALA A 298 19.56 -32.49 -17.90
CA ALA A 298 19.84 -31.05 -18.02
C ALA A 298 18.64 -30.14 -17.67
N ALA A 299 17.42 -30.58 -18.00
CA ALA A 299 16.18 -29.88 -17.66
C ALA A 299 15.79 -29.99 -16.17
N GLY A 300 16.57 -30.71 -15.35
CA GLY A 300 16.29 -30.91 -13.93
C GLY A 300 15.19 -31.94 -13.64
N ALA A 301 14.67 -32.62 -14.66
CA ALA A 301 13.63 -33.66 -14.51
C ALA A 301 14.19 -34.98 -13.96
N ILE A 302 15.49 -35.22 -14.11
CA ILE A 302 16.19 -36.35 -13.50
C ILE A 302 17.16 -35.79 -12.45
N THR A 303 16.98 -36.21 -11.19
CA THR A 303 17.87 -35.88 -10.09
C THR A 303 18.12 -37.13 -9.25
N GLY A 304 19.32 -37.27 -8.68
CA GLY A 304 19.64 -38.38 -7.78
C GLY A 304 21.00 -39.02 -8.00
N VAL A 305 21.20 -40.19 -7.39
CA VAL A 305 22.48 -40.90 -7.37
C VAL A 305 22.62 -41.78 -8.62
N VAL A 306 23.73 -41.61 -9.34
CA VAL A 306 24.07 -42.41 -10.52
C VAL A 306 25.39 -43.13 -10.26
N THR A 307 25.39 -44.44 -10.48
CA THR A 307 26.58 -45.29 -10.38
C THR A 307 27.03 -45.72 -11.76
N SER A 308 28.27 -45.42 -12.12
CA SER A 308 28.88 -45.88 -13.37
C SER A 308 29.25 -47.36 -13.29
N ARG A 309 29.46 -48.00 -14.45
CA ARG A 309 29.99 -49.37 -14.53
C ARG A 309 31.39 -49.52 -13.94
N SER A 310 32.16 -48.42 -13.84
CA SER A 310 33.49 -48.39 -13.23
C SER A 310 33.43 -48.17 -11.71
N GLY A 311 32.24 -48.16 -11.10
CA GLY A 311 32.05 -47.96 -9.67
C GLY A 311 32.03 -46.51 -9.21
N ARG A 312 32.10 -45.53 -10.14
CA ARG A 312 32.02 -44.11 -9.81
C ARG A 312 30.59 -43.74 -9.41
N VAL A 313 30.40 -43.09 -8.27
CA VAL A 313 29.08 -42.69 -7.74
C VAL A 313 29.00 -41.17 -7.75
N LEU A 314 28.02 -40.63 -8.48
CA LEU A 314 27.77 -39.18 -8.56
C LEU A 314 26.33 -38.87 -8.16
N VAL A 315 26.11 -37.85 -7.34
CA VAL A 315 24.77 -37.26 -7.12
C VAL A 315 24.58 -36.13 -8.13
N LEU A 316 23.60 -36.26 -9.01
CA LEU A 316 23.39 -35.33 -10.11
C LEU A 316 22.16 -34.45 -9.87
N LYS A 317 22.30 -33.18 -10.22
CA LYS A 317 21.18 -32.23 -10.37
C LYS A 317 21.39 -31.41 -11.63
N GLY A 318 20.47 -31.50 -12.57
CA GLY A 318 20.43 -30.57 -13.68
C GLY A 318 19.71 -29.29 -13.32
N ASP A 319 20.09 -28.25 -14.03
CA ASP A 319 19.64 -26.90 -13.89
C ASP A 319 19.71 -26.24 -15.27
N THR A 320 18.77 -25.35 -15.58
CA THR A 320 18.81 -24.59 -16.84
C THR A 320 18.58 -23.14 -16.47
N TYR A 321 19.58 -22.31 -16.74
CA TYR A 321 19.48 -20.87 -16.52
C TYR A 321 19.33 -20.15 -17.85
N LYS A 322 18.64 -19.02 -17.78
CA LYS A 322 18.39 -18.14 -18.91
C LYS A 322 19.50 -17.10 -18.94
N ASP A 323 20.28 -17.12 -20.01
CA ASP A 323 21.32 -16.14 -20.32
C ASP A 323 20.80 -15.18 -21.40
N LYS A 324 21.25 -13.93 -21.40
CA LYS A 324 20.85 -12.94 -22.42
C LYS A 324 22.07 -12.56 -23.22
N VAL A 325 22.05 -12.86 -24.51
CA VAL A 325 23.11 -12.48 -25.44
C VAL A 325 22.71 -11.17 -26.14
N PRO A 326 23.34 -10.03 -25.82
CA PRO A 326 23.08 -8.78 -26.51
C PRO A 326 23.77 -8.76 -27.88
N LYS A 327 23.04 -8.33 -28.90
CA LYS A 327 23.57 -8.00 -30.22
C LYS A 327 23.15 -6.58 -30.57
N THR A 328 24.11 -5.72 -30.91
CA THR A 328 23.82 -4.35 -31.36
C THR A 328 24.01 -4.28 -32.87
N GLU A 329 23.01 -3.77 -33.57
CA GLU A 329 23.06 -3.48 -35.00
C GLU A 329 22.85 -1.98 -35.20
N PHE A 330 23.68 -1.36 -36.04
CA PHE A 330 23.56 0.03 -36.42
C PHE A 330 23.02 0.11 -37.84
N THR A 331 21.91 0.81 -38.01
CA THR A 331 21.29 1.07 -39.32
C THR A 331 21.25 2.57 -39.54
N GLU A 332 21.82 3.02 -40.65
CA GLU A 332 21.82 4.42 -41.07
C GLU A 332 20.74 4.62 -42.13
N ASP A 333 19.88 5.63 -41.95
CA ASP A 333 18.86 5.99 -42.95
C ASP A 333 19.43 6.87 -44.06
N GLU A 334 18.63 7.12 -45.12
CA GLU A 334 19.02 7.95 -46.26
C GLU A 334 19.28 9.43 -45.91
N ASP A 335 18.86 9.87 -44.71
CA ASP A 335 19.04 11.21 -44.18
C ASP A 335 20.26 11.33 -43.22
N GLY A 336 21.01 10.24 -43.02
CA GLY A 336 22.23 10.20 -42.20
C GLY A 336 21.99 10.04 -40.69
N ASN A 337 20.79 9.65 -40.27
CA ASN A 337 20.51 9.31 -38.87
C ASN A 337 20.89 7.85 -38.59
N VAL A 338 21.70 7.64 -37.56
CA VAL A 338 22.12 6.30 -37.13
C VAL A 338 21.19 5.79 -36.03
N PHE A 339 20.47 4.71 -36.32
CA PHE A 339 19.64 3.99 -35.36
C PHE A 339 20.41 2.81 -34.74
N GLU A 340 20.55 2.81 -33.41
CA GLU A 340 21.07 1.69 -32.64
C GLU A 340 19.93 0.72 -32.28
N THR A 341 19.91 -0.47 -32.87
CA THR A 341 18.98 -1.54 -32.51
C THR A 341 19.68 -2.55 -31.62
N ARG A 342 19.26 -2.66 -30.35
CA ARG A 342 19.75 -3.68 -29.41
C ARG A 342 18.81 -4.87 -29.38
N ILE A 343 19.26 -6.01 -29.91
CA ILE A 343 18.56 -7.28 -29.90
C ILE A 343 19.06 -8.09 -28.70
N LEU A 344 18.20 -8.32 -27.71
CA LEU A 344 18.48 -9.22 -26.59
C LEU A 344 17.94 -10.61 -26.93
N THR A 345 18.82 -11.58 -27.17
CA THR A 345 18.40 -12.96 -27.44
C THR A 345 18.50 -13.79 -26.16
N ASP A 346 17.37 -14.37 -25.76
CA ASP A 346 17.32 -15.30 -24.64
C ASP A 346 17.96 -16.64 -25.05
N ARG A 347 19.06 -17.01 -24.38
CA ARG A 347 19.79 -18.25 -24.55
C ARG A 347 19.60 -19.13 -23.31
N PHE A 348 18.98 -20.30 -23.46
CA PHE A 348 18.85 -21.25 -22.36
C PHE A 348 20.08 -22.16 -22.31
N VAL A 349 20.86 -22.06 -21.24
CA VAL A 349 22.11 -22.82 -21.08
C VAL A 349 21.88 -23.97 -20.10
N PRO A 350 21.89 -25.23 -20.57
CA PRO A 350 21.80 -26.38 -19.69
C PRO A 350 23.10 -26.57 -18.88
N ARG A 351 22.96 -26.79 -17.58
CA ARG A 351 24.07 -27.04 -16.67
C ARG A 351 23.77 -28.26 -15.80
N ILE A 352 24.72 -29.17 -15.70
CA ILE A 352 24.61 -30.34 -14.80
C ILE A 352 25.63 -30.16 -13.68
N ARG A 353 25.16 -30.14 -12.43
CA ARG A 353 26.01 -30.25 -11.25
C ARG A 353 26.07 -31.71 -10.80
N ALA A 354 27.25 -32.18 -10.49
CA ALA A 354 27.52 -33.53 -10.03
C ALA A 354 28.33 -33.49 -8.73
N TRP A 355 27.89 -34.20 -7.70
CA TRP A 355 28.64 -34.36 -6.46
C TRP A 355 29.27 -35.76 -6.45
N ASP A 356 30.59 -35.85 -6.42
CA ASP A 356 31.31 -37.13 -6.42
C ASP A 356 31.31 -37.77 -5.03
N MET A 357 30.61 -38.90 -4.94
CA MET A 357 30.47 -39.72 -3.74
C MET A 357 31.18 -41.08 -3.88
N THR A 358 32.11 -41.20 -4.83
CA THR A 358 32.81 -42.46 -5.10
C THR A 358 33.75 -42.80 -3.94
N PRO A 359 33.57 -43.93 -3.25
CA PRO A 359 34.46 -44.33 -2.16
C PRO A 359 35.92 -44.46 -2.64
N GLY A 360 36.86 -43.81 -1.96
CA GLY A 360 38.29 -43.84 -2.30
C GLY A 360 38.70 -42.99 -3.51
N SER A 361 37.79 -42.21 -4.09
CA SER A 361 38.14 -41.23 -5.14
C SER A 361 38.92 -40.06 -4.55
N SER A 362 39.94 -39.57 -5.26
CA SER A 362 40.63 -38.31 -4.93
C SER A 362 39.70 -37.10 -4.99
N TYR A 363 38.54 -37.24 -5.63
CA TYR A 363 37.51 -36.22 -5.73
C TYR A 363 36.30 -36.52 -4.83
N LEU A 364 36.39 -37.44 -3.87
CA LEU A 364 35.29 -37.71 -2.95
C LEU A 364 34.91 -36.43 -2.17
N GLY A 365 33.63 -36.04 -2.23
CA GLY A 365 33.15 -34.77 -1.71
C GLY A 365 33.07 -33.67 -2.77
N CYS A 366 33.71 -33.88 -3.92
CA CYS A 366 33.76 -33.18 -5.22
C CYS A 366 32.49 -32.57 -5.80
N ALA A 367 32.24 -31.26 -5.80
CA ALA A 367 31.26 -30.68 -6.74
C ALA A 367 31.89 -30.51 -8.13
N LEU A 368 31.18 -30.90 -9.19
CA LEU A 368 31.62 -30.82 -10.59
C LEU A 368 30.52 -30.16 -11.41
N THR A 369 30.89 -29.25 -12.30
CA THR A 369 29.96 -28.63 -13.23
C THR A 369 30.25 -29.10 -14.65
N ILE A 370 29.23 -29.61 -15.34
CA ILE A 370 29.27 -30.01 -16.74
C ILE A 370 28.37 -29.02 -17.50
N SER A 371 28.98 -28.20 -18.36
CA SER A 371 28.32 -27.22 -19.23
C SER A 371 28.65 -27.49 -20.69
N SER A 372 27.78 -27.04 -21.60
CA SER A 372 27.99 -27.13 -23.05
C SER A 372 28.94 -26.07 -23.63
N ASP A 373 29.34 -25.07 -22.84
CA ASP A 373 30.28 -24.03 -23.27
C ASP A 373 31.71 -24.60 -23.33
N ALA A 374 32.23 -24.78 -24.53
CA ALA A 374 33.57 -25.35 -24.78
C ALA A 374 34.73 -24.37 -24.50
N THR A 375 34.46 -23.20 -23.92
CA THR A 375 35.42 -22.09 -23.79
C THR A 375 36.07 -21.97 -22.42
N THR A 376 35.88 -22.94 -21.52
CA THR A 376 36.48 -22.92 -20.18
C THR A 376 37.04 -24.30 -19.85
N PRO A 377 38.34 -24.45 -19.53
CA PRO A 377 38.83 -25.71 -18.98
C PRO A 377 38.02 -26.02 -17.72
N ALA A 378 37.62 -27.29 -17.56
CA ALA A 378 36.90 -27.75 -16.38
C ALA A 378 37.67 -27.32 -15.12
N ALA A 379 37.15 -26.32 -14.40
CA ALA A 379 37.68 -25.95 -13.10
C ALA A 379 37.42 -27.13 -12.16
N HIS A 380 38.50 -27.75 -11.71
CA HIS A 380 38.45 -28.75 -10.65
C HIS A 380 38.07 -28.05 -9.34
N GLU A 381 36.78 -27.99 -9.04
CA GLU A 381 36.32 -27.77 -7.67
C GLU A 381 36.72 -29.03 -6.88
N THR A 382 37.84 -28.92 -6.15
CA THR A 382 38.32 -29.94 -5.22
C THR A 382 37.71 -29.64 -3.87
N THR A 383 36.53 -30.19 -3.58
CA THR A 383 35.98 -30.25 -2.22
C THR A 383 36.64 -31.41 -1.48
N SER A 384 37.86 -31.15 -0.99
CA SER A 384 38.41 -31.89 0.14
C SER A 384 37.61 -31.52 1.37
N ASN A 385 36.71 -32.41 1.78
CA ASN A 385 36.09 -32.37 3.10
C ASN A 385 37.12 -32.88 4.12
N THR A 386 38.11 -32.04 4.41
CA THR A 386 38.95 -32.16 5.60
C THR A 386 39.00 -30.76 6.19
N GLU A 387 38.12 -30.54 7.17
CA GLU A 387 37.98 -29.31 7.95
C GLU A 387 37.58 -28.08 7.13
N ALA A 388 36.35 -27.61 7.33
CA ALA A 388 35.93 -26.28 6.92
C ALA A 388 36.81 -25.24 7.65
N ARG A 389 37.99 -24.95 7.08
CA ARG A 389 38.64 -23.67 7.25
C ARG A 389 37.83 -22.67 6.43
N SER A 390 37.04 -21.90 7.16
CA SER A 390 36.79 -20.49 6.91
C SER A 390 37.59 -19.92 5.72
N GLN A 391 36.92 -19.26 4.78
CA GLN A 391 37.51 -18.00 4.31
C GLN A 391 37.65 -17.18 5.59
N ASP A 392 38.87 -17.06 6.11
CA ASP A 392 39.13 -16.53 7.44
C ASP A 392 38.45 -15.17 7.57
N ALA A 393 37.36 -15.12 8.34
CA ALA A 393 36.75 -13.88 8.73
C ALA A 393 37.85 -13.05 9.39
N LEU A 394 38.05 -11.82 8.92
CA LEU A 394 39.12 -10.94 9.41
C LEU A 394 38.91 -10.57 10.89
N PHE A 395 37.68 -10.72 11.38
CA PHE A 395 37.27 -10.46 12.76
C PHE A 395 36.00 -11.26 13.10
N GLU A 396 35.72 -11.41 14.39
CA GLU A 396 34.45 -11.98 14.87
C GLU A 396 33.32 -10.94 14.80
N LEU A 397 32.12 -11.35 14.36
CA LEU A 397 30.93 -10.49 14.27
C LEU A 397 30.20 -10.30 15.62
N GLY A 398 30.65 -10.96 16.68
CA GLY A 398 29.95 -10.95 17.97
C GLY A 398 28.46 -11.28 17.85
N ARG A 399 27.63 -10.54 18.59
CA ARG A 399 26.16 -10.64 18.51
C ARG A 399 25.63 -9.82 17.35
N VAL A 400 25.06 -10.49 16.35
CA VAL A 400 24.39 -9.81 15.23
C VAL A 400 22.98 -9.35 15.65
N VAL A 401 22.67 -8.08 15.41
CA VAL A 401 21.36 -7.47 15.65
C VAL A 401 20.90 -6.72 14.39
N LEU A 402 19.57 -6.63 14.22
CA LEU A 402 18.92 -5.97 13.09
C LEU A 402 18.06 -4.83 13.62
N THR A 403 17.99 -3.71 12.91
CA THR A 403 16.94 -2.70 13.17
C THR A 403 15.58 -3.25 12.75
N HIS A 404 14.52 -2.65 13.29
CA HIS A 404 13.15 -3.05 12.98
C HIS A 404 12.83 -2.94 11.48
N SER A 405 13.36 -1.92 10.83
CA SER A 405 13.21 -1.68 9.39
C SER A 405 13.86 -2.79 8.55
N VAL A 406 15.10 -3.18 8.88
CA VAL A 406 15.78 -4.30 8.21
C VAL A 406 15.08 -5.64 8.49
N GLN A 407 14.64 -5.89 9.73
CA GLN A 407 13.88 -7.09 10.07
C GLN A 407 12.60 -7.22 9.23
N SER A 408 11.88 -6.11 9.02
CA SER A 408 10.67 -6.09 8.19
C SER A 408 10.96 -6.46 6.72
N LEU A 409 12.10 -6.03 6.17
CA LEU A 409 12.54 -6.40 4.81
C LEU A 409 12.87 -7.89 4.67
N LEU A 410 13.42 -8.51 5.73
CA LEU A 410 13.66 -9.96 5.77
C LEU A 410 12.34 -10.75 5.83
N GLU A 411 11.40 -10.33 6.68
CA GLU A 411 10.10 -10.99 6.84
C GLU A 411 9.28 -10.97 5.55
N ASN A 412 9.40 -9.89 4.77
CA ASN A 412 8.78 -9.75 3.45
C ASN A 412 9.59 -10.40 2.31
N ASN A 413 10.71 -11.08 2.65
CA ASN A 413 11.59 -11.79 1.72
C ASN A 413 12.17 -10.90 0.60
N SER A 414 12.29 -9.59 0.87
CA SER A 414 12.82 -8.58 -0.06
C SER A 414 14.33 -8.37 0.06
N LEU A 415 14.96 -8.88 1.13
CA LEU A 415 16.41 -8.73 1.36
C LEU A 415 17.00 -9.98 2.05
N ASP A 416 18.08 -10.55 1.49
CA ASP A 416 18.91 -11.57 2.16
C ASP A 416 20.19 -10.93 2.72
N VAL A 417 20.26 -10.78 4.04
CA VAL A 417 21.41 -10.15 4.74
C VAL A 417 22.63 -11.05 4.87
N ARG A 418 22.51 -12.37 4.67
CA ARG A 418 23.62 -13.32 4.90
C ARG A 418 24.78 -13.07 3.96
N GLN A 419 24.51 -12.65 2.73
CA GLN A 419 25.57 -12.33 1.77
C GLN A 419 26.37 -11.10 2.20
N TYR A 420 25.72 -10.07 2.74
CA TYR A 420 26.37 -8.82 3.16
C TYR A 420 27.14 -8.99 4.47
N LEU A 421 26.62 -9.78 5.41
CA LEU A 421 27.35 -10.17 6.62
C LEU A 421 28.65 -10.93 6.28
N ARG A 422 28.60 -11.84 5.31
CA ARG A 422 29.79 -12.58 4.88
C ARG A 422 30.82 -11.63 4.25
N ARG A 423 30.38 -10.72 3.39
CA ARG A 423 31.25 -9.69 2.78
C ARG A 423 31.93 -8.82 3.84
N HIS A 424 31.16 -8.33 4.80
CA HIS A 424 31.65 -7.54 5.94
C HIS A 424 32.71 -8.30 6.75
N ALA A 425 32.42 -9.55 7.12
CA ALA A 425 33.35 -10.39 7.88
C ALA A 425 34.66 -10.68 7.12
N THR A 426 34.63 -10.68 5.79
CA THR A 426 35.82 -10.89 4.95
C THR A 426 36.54 -9.60 4.55
N GLY A 427 36.11 -8.44 5.04
CA GLY A 427 36.72 -7.14 4.75
C GLY A 427 36.33 -6.52 3.40
N ASP A 428 35.27 -7.01 2.76
CA ASP A 428 34.64 -6.33 1.64
C ASP A 428 33.66 -5.31 2.19
N TRP A 429 34.09 -4.05 2.26
CA TRP A 429 33.35 -2.97 2.91
C TRP A 429 32.25 -2.32 2.05
N GLY A 430 32.10 -2.78 0.80
CA GLY A 430 31.14 -2.24 -0.16
C GLY A 430 31.45 -0.80 -0.61
N GLU A 431 30.40 -0.04 -0.88
CA GLU A 431 30.42 1.30 -1.47
C GLU A 431 30.55 2.40 -0.39
N ILE A 432 31.74 2.49 0.23
CA ILE A 432 32.11 3.50 1.24
C ILE A 432 33.17 4.48 0.73
N SER A 433 33.41 5.59 1.46
CA SER A 433 34.45 6.56 1.11
C SER A 433 35.87 5.99 1.35
N ASN A 434 36.88 6.56 0.69
CA ASN A 434 38.29 6.16 0.92
C ASN A 434 38.70 6.38 2.39
N ASP A 435 38.22 7.44 3.03
CA ASP A 435 38.52 7.75 4.43
C ASP A 435 37.94 6.68 5.36
N ASP A 436 36.72 6.20 5.10
CA ASP A 436 36.09 5.11 5.86
C ASP A 436 36.79 3.77 5.61
N TRP A 437 37.24 3.54 4.36
CA TRP A 437 38.00 2.34 4.01
C TRP A 437 39.32 2.28 4.76
N ASP A 438 40.07 3.38 4.78
CA ASP A 438 41.33 3.51 5.53
C ASP A 438 41.08 3.38 7.04
N GLY A 439 39.98 3.96 7.54
CA GLY A 439 39.51 3.81 8.92
C GLY A 439 39.28 2.35 9.29
N ASN A 440 38.63 1.57 8.43
CA ASN A 440 38.43 0.14 8.64
C ASN A 440 39.75 -0.64 8.65
N GLN A 441 40.69 -0.34 7.75
CA GLN A 441 42.00 -1.03 7.75
C GLN A 441 42.78 -0.78 9.04
N GLN A 442 42.74 0.44 9.56
CA GLN A 442 43.35 0.76 10.85
C GLN A 442 42.66 0.01 12.00
N ALA A 443 41.32 0.03 12.01
CA ALA A 443 40.48 -0.65 13.00
C ALA A 443 40.57 -2.17 12.97
N LEU A 444 41.01 -2.82 11.88
CA LEU A 444 41.31 -4.25 11.89
C LEU A 444 42.49 -4.61 12.81
N SER A 445 43.41 -3.68 13.04
CA SER A 445 44.62 -3.86 13.85
C SER A 445 44.62 -3.14 15.20
N ALA A 446 43.59 -2.32 15.46
CA ALA A 446 43.44 -1.47 16.65
C ALA A 446 41.99 -1.49 17.18
N GLU A 447 41.76 -0.96 18.38
CA GLU A 447 40.39 -0.85 18.95
C GLU A 447 39.62 0.29 18.24
N GLY A 448 38.91 -0.04 17.17
CA GLY A 448 38.08 0.90 16.41
C GLY A 448 36.87 0.19 15.80
N ARG A 449 35.76 0.92 15.62
CA ARG A 449 34.55 0.40 14.98
C ARG A 449 34.79 0.12 13.49
N LEU A 450 34.08 -0.86 12.94
CA LEU A 450 34.10 -1.19 11.51
C LEU A 450 32.78 -0.82 10.87
N PHE A 451 32.83 -0.27 9.66
CA PHE A 451 31.65 0.20 8.92
C PHE A 451 31.62 -0.35 7.49
N SER A 452 30.46 -0.75 7.00
CA SER A 452 30.26 -1.13 5.60
C SER A 452 28.95 -0.60 5.08
N GLY A 453 28.95 -0.18 3.82
CA GLY A 453 27.77 0.27 3.10
C GLY A 453 27.59 -0.56 1.85
N TYR A 454 26.40 -1.10 1.62
CA TYR A 454 26.09 -1.86 0.42
C TYR A 454 24.92 -1.24 -0.33
N ASP A 455 25.02 -1.18 -1.65
CA ASP A 455 23.87 -0.93 -2.51
C ASP A 455 22.91 -2.15 -2.46
N ILE A 456 21.64 -1.87 -2.18
CA ILE A 456 20.55 -2.87 -2.16
C ILE A 456 19.39 -2.40 -3.05
N ASP A 457 18.58 -3.34 -3.50
CA ASP A 457 17.32 -3.09 -4.21
C ASP A 457 16.21 -3.83 -3.45
N ALA A 458 15.75 -3.22 -2.35
CA ALA A 458 14.77 -3.83 -1.43
C ALA A 458 13.68 -2.83 -1.06
N GLY A 459 12.63 -2.77 -1.89
CA GLY A 459 11.55 -1.80 -1.74
C GLY A 459 11.97 -0.42 -2.24
N ASP A 460 11.75 0.62 -1.43
CA ASP A 460 12.21 1.99 -1.71
C ASP A 460 13.63 2.27 -1.17
N GLU A 461 14.24 1.30 -0.49
CA GLU A 461 15.54 1.42 0.15
C GLU A 461 16.67 1.01 -0.80
N THR A 462 17.69 1.88 -0.89
CA THR A 462 18.82 1.71 -1.81
C THR A 462 20.14 1.39 -1.13
N ARG A 463 20.19 1.46 0.21
CA ARG A 463 21.42 1.35 0.99
C ARG A 463 21.23 0.52 2.25
N LEU A 464 22.21 -0.32 2.55
CA LEU A 464 22.31 -1.09 3.78
C LEU A 464 23.62 -0.79 4.49
N TRP A 465 23.57 -0.51 5.79
CA TRP A 465 24.75 -0.30 6.62
C TRP A 465 24.96 -1.48 7.58
N ILE A 466 26.23 -1.90 7.70
CA ILE A 466 26.66 -2.90 8.69
C ILE A 466 27.76 -2.27 9.55
N ILE A 467 27.55 -2.23 10.85
CA ILE A 467 28.46 -1.61 11.80
C ILE A 467 28.85 -2.62 12.86
N THR A 468 30.15 -2.86 13.05
CA THR A 468 30.67 -3.67 14.14
C THR A 468 31.36 -2.79 15.17
N GLU A 469 30.96 -2.91 16.44
CA GLU A 469 31.50 -2.12 17.53
C GLU A 469 33.01 -2.34 17.74
N ALA A 470 33.67 -1.38 18.38
CA ALA A 470 35.13 -1.38 18.54
C ALA A 470 35.68 -2.63 19.27
N ASP A 471 34.89 -3.19 20.20
CA ASP A 471 35.21 -4.41 20.95
C ASP A 471 34.75 -5.71 20.26
N ARG A 472 34.19 -5.61 19.05
CA ARG A 472 33.63 -6.72 18.27
C ARG A 472 32.49 -7.48 18.98
N SER A 473 31.88 -6.89 20.02
CA SER A 473 30.83 -7.55 20.79
C SER A 473 29.49 -7.61 20.06
N VAL A 474 29.21 -6.63 19.19
CA VAL A 474 27.94 -6.48 18.48
C VAL A 474 28.17 -6.01 17.04
N THR A 475 27.47 -6.63 16.10
CA THR A 475 27.33 -6.17 14.72
C THR A 475 25.87 -5.79 14.46
N THR A 476 25.62 -4.53 14.12
CA THR A 476 24.29 -3.99 13.81
C THR A 476 24.12 -3.86 12.31
N ILE A 477 23.02 -4.39 11.77
CA ILE A 477 22.59 -4.17 10.38
C ILE A 477 21.40 -3.21 10.39
N MET A 478 21.51 -2.13 9.63
CA MET A 478 20.54 -1.06 9.64
C MET A 478 20.43 -0.34 8.29
N LEU A 479 19.34 0.40 8.09
CA LEU A 479 19.22 1.33 6.98
C LEU A 479 19.83 2.69 7.38
N PRO A 480 20.27 3.54 6.43
CA PRO A 480 20.77 4.88 6.75
C PRO A 480 19.75 5.75 7.48
N SER A 481 18.45 5.51 7.26
CA SER A 481 17.36 6.20 7.94
C SER A 481 17.19 5.81 9.42
N ASP A 482 17.77 4.67 9.83
CA ASP A 482 17.71 4.17 11.20
C ASP A 482 18.88 4.68 12.08
N TYR A 483 19.89 5.33 11.49
CA TYR A 483 21.09 5.86 12.15
C TYR A 483 20.98 7.37 12.33
#